data_AF-A0A392TP53-F1
#
_entry.id   AF-A0A392TP53-F1
#
_cell.length_a   1.000
_cell.length_b   1.000
_cell.length_c   1.000
_cell.angle_alpha   90.00
_cell.angle_beta   90.00
_cell.angle_gamma   90.00
#
_symmetry.space_group_name_H-M   'P 1'
#
loop_
_entity.id
_entity.type
_entity.pdbx_description
1 polymer ?
#
loop_
_entity_poly.entity_id
_entity_poly.type
_entity_poly.pdbx_seq_one_letter_code
_entity_poly.pdbx_strand_id
1 'polypeptide(L)' 'MKDWRSIALCNVLYKVVAKVLANRLKGVLNKCISENQSVFVPGRSILDNVMAAIELVHYMKAKTRGKQ' A
#
# COMPACT_ATOMS: atom_id res chain seq x y z
N MET A 1 16.38 19.68 13.38
CA MET A 1 16.64 19.93 11.94
C MET A 1 17.07 18.65 11.20
N LYS A 2 16.68 17.46 11.67
CA LYS A 2 17.20 16.16 11.16
C LYS A 2 16.18 15.36 10.33
N ASP A 3 14.94 15.86 10.22
CA ASP A 3 13.81 15.10 9.65
C ASP A 3 13.19 15.75 8.42
N TRP A 4 13.92 16.65 7.76
CA TRP A 4 13.46 17.25 6.51
C TRP A 4 13.64 16.26 5.35
N ARG A 5 12.55 15.91 4.69
CA ARG A 5 12.54 15.08 3.48
C ARG A 5 12.49 16.01 2.27
N SER A 6 13.60 16.15 1.56
CA SER A 6 13.67 16.96 0.34
C SER A 6 12.68 16.43 -0.71
N ILE A 7 11.96 17.34 -1.36
CA ILE A 7 11.03 17.01 -2.44
C ILE A 7 11.70 17.31 -3.77
N ALA A 8 11.78 16.32 -4.65
CA ALA A 8 12.28 16.52 -6.01
C ALA A 8 11.27 17.34 -6.84
N LEU A 9 11.69 18.51 -7.32
CA LEU A 9 10.93 19.32 -8.26
C LEU A 9 11.31 18.96 -9.69
N CYS A 10 10.69 17.91 -10.24
CA CYS A 10 10.94 17.50 -11.63
C CYS A 10 10.23 18.40 -12.65
N ASN A 11 10.83 18.51 -13.84
CA ASN A 11 10.23 19.19 -15.00
C ASN A 11 8.86 18.59 -15.38
N VAL A 12 7.96 19.42 -15.92
CA VAL A 12 6.62 19.01 -16.33
C VAL A 12 6.68 17.85 -17.34
N LEU A 13 7.57 17.91 -18.33
CA LEU A 13 7.77 16.84 -19.31
C LEU A 13 8.10 15.50 -18.64
N TYR A 14 8.98 15.51 -17.64
CA TYR A 14 9.31 14.31 -16.88
C TYR A 14 8.08 13.74 -16.15
N LYS A 15 7.28 14.60 -15.52
CA LYS A 15 6.03 14.19 -14.84
C LYS A 15 5.02 13.57 -15.82
N VAL A 16 4.92 14.13 -17.03
CA VAL A 16 4.04 13.60 -18.09
C VAL A 16 4.50 12.20 -18.52
N VAL A 17 5.78 12.03 -18.85
CA VAL A 17 6.33 10.72 -19.24
C VAL A 17 6.15 9.69 -18.12
N ALA A 18 6.46 10.06 -16.87
CA ALA A 18 6.26 9.20 -15.71
C ALA A 18 4.78 8.78 -15.56
N LYS A 19 3.83 9.69 -15.77
CA LYS A 19 2.40 9.40 -15.69
C LYS A 19 1.94 8.44 -16.80
N VAL A 20 2.43 8.63 -18.03
CA VAL A 20 2.16 7.72 -19.15
C VAL A 20 2.64 6.30 -18.82
N LEU A 21 3.88 6.16 -18.32
CA LEU A 21 4.44 4.87 -17.93
C LEU A 21 3.63 4.22 -16.80
N ALA A 22 3.30 4.97 -15.75
CA ALA A 22 2.48 4.47 -14.65
C ALA A 22 1.11 3.96 -15.12
N ASN A 23 0.45 4.67 -16.05
CA ASN A 23 -0.82 4.25 -16.61
C ASN A 23 -0.71 2.96 -17.44
N ARG A 24 0.40 2.75 -18.17
CA ARG A 24 0.64 1.48 -18.88
C ARG A 24 0.91 0.32 -17.93
N LEU A 25 1.70 0.55 -16.88
CA LEU A 25 2.02 -0.47 -15.87
C LEU A 25 0.81 -0.89 -15.04
N LYS A 26 -0.18 0.00 -14.88
CA LYS A 26 -1.44 -0.30 -14.18
C LYS A 26 -2.12 -1.56 -14.70
N GLY A 27 -2.05 -1.86 -16.00
CA GLY A 27 -2.68 -3.05 -16.60
C GLY A 27 -2.02 -4.38 -16.23
N VAL A 28 -0.73 -4.38 -15.88
CA VAL A 28 0.00 -5.59 -15.47
C VAL A 28 0.17 -5.69 -13.96
N LEU A 29 -0.14 -4.61 -13.23
CA LEU A 29 0.09 -4.50 -11.79
C LEU A 29 -0.51 -5.68 -11.01
N ASN A 30 -1.74 -6.11 -11.36
CA ASN A 30 -2.42 -7.22 -10.69
C ASN A 30 -1.68 -8.56 -10.78
N LYS A 31 -0.82 -8.76 -11.79
CA LYS A 31 -0.02 -10.00 -11.95
C LYS A 31 1.32 -9.94 -11.22
N CYS A 32 1.78 -8.73 -10.87
CA CYS A 32 3.11 -8.50 -10.31
C CYS A 32 3.08 -8.25 -8.79
N ILE A 33 1.92 -7.88 -8.24
CA ILE A 33 1.76 -7.53 -6.82
C ILE A 33 1.06 -8.65 -6.05
N SER A 34 1.40 -8.79 -4.78
CA SER A 34 0.71 -9.69 -3.85
C SER A 34 -0.71 -9.19 -3.55
N GLU A 35 -1.61 -10.10 -3.19
CA GLU A 35 -2.95 -9.78 -2.70
C GLU A 35 -2.90 -8.92 -1.42
N ASN A 36 -1.87 -9.10 -0.60
CA ASN A 36 -1.70 -8.37 0.66
C ASN A 36 -1.26 -6.91 0.47
N GLN A 37 -0.94 -6.49 -0.76
CA GLN A 37 -0.58 -5.10 -1.05
C GLN A 37 -1.83 -4.26 -1.30
N SER A 38 -2.23 -3.49 -0.29
CA SER A 38 -3.50 -2.75 -0.31
C SER A 38 -3.36 -1.25 -0.60
N VAL A 39 -2.12 -0.76 -0.81
CA VAL A 39 -1.82 0.65 -1.09
C VAL A 39 -1.27 0.82 -2.51
N PHE A 40 -1.61 1.94 -3.15
CA PHE A 40 -1.21 2.30 -4.51
C PHE A 40 -1.75 1.37 -5.60
N VAL A 41 -2.73 0.53 -5.25
CA VAL A 41 -3.47 -0.33 -6.17
C VAL A 41 -4.88 0.24 -6.32
N PRO A 42 -5.35 0.48 -7.55
CA PRO A 42 -6.71 0.96 -7.79
C PRO A 42 -7.74 -0.02 -7.21
N GLY A 43 -8.70 0.49 -6.44
CA GLY A 43 -9.77 -0.32 -5.86
C GLY A 43 -9.39 -1.09 -4.60
N ARG A 44 -8.17 -0.94 -4.07
CA ARG A 44 -7.78 -1.46 -2.75
C ARG A 44 -7.63 -0.31 -1.75
N SER A 45 -7.99 -0.55 -0.49
CA SER A 45 -7.90 0.44 0.58
C SER A 45 -6.80 0.09 1.57
N ILE A 46 -6.05 1.10 2.04
CA ILE A 46 -5.09 0.89 3.14
C ILE A 46 -5.75 0.34 4.40
N LEU A 47 -7.04 0.65 4.58
CA LEU A 47 -7.83 0.20 5.73
C LEU A 47 -7.99 -1.32 5.76
N ASP A 48 -7.95 -1.99 4.60
CA ASP A 48 -8.08 -3.44 4.51
C ASP A 48 -6.94 -4.13 5.29
N ASN A 49 -5.71 -3.63 5.14
CA ASN A 49 -4.56 -4.15 5.87
C ASN A 49 -4.60 -3.80 7.36
N VAL A 50 -5.14 -2.63 7.72
CA VAL A 50 -5.29 -2.24 9.12
C VAL A 50 -6.32 -3.14 9.80
N MET A 51 -7.46 -3.41 9.17
CA MET A 51 -8.48 -4.32 9.69
C MET A 51 -7.93 -5.74 9.85
N ALA A 52 -7.25 -6.27 8.84
CA ALA A 52 -6.61 -7.59 8.92
C ALA A 52 -5.61 -7.69 10.09
N ALA A 53 -4.82 -6.64 10.33
CA ALA A 53 -3.90 -6.59 11.47
C ALA A 53 -4.64 -6.55 12.82
N ILE A 54 -5.72 -5.78 12.93
CA ILE A 54 -6.55 -5.71 14.13
C ILE A 54 -7.17 -7.08 14.44
N GLU A 55 -7.74 -7.74 13.43
CA GLU A 55 -8.32 -9.07 13.56
C GLU A 55 -7.28 -10.11 13.99
N LEU A 56 -6.09 -10.08 13.39
CA LEU A 56 -5.00 -10.97 13.76
C LEU A 56 -4.59 -10.79 15.23
N VAL A 57 -4.40 -9.54 15.67
CA VAL A 57 -4.07 -9.22 17.06
C VAL A 57 -5.18 -9.66 18.01
N HIS A 58 -6.44 -9.43 17.64
CA HIS A 58 -7.60 -9.86 18.42
C HIS A 58 -7.65 -11.39 18.55
N TYR A 59 -7.50 -12.11 17.44
CA TYR A 59 -7.45 -13.57 17.40
C TYR A 59 -6.32 -14.13 18.28
N MET A 60 -5.11 -13.57 18.18
CA MET A 60 -3.98 -13.98 19.01
C MET A 60 -4.27 -13.76 20.51
N LYS A 61 -4.85 -12.61 20.89
CA LYS A 61 -5.24 -12.34 22.29
C LYS A 61 -6.31 -13.30 22.79
N ALA A 62 -7.30 -13.63 21.97
CA ALA A 62 -8.34 -14.60 22.31
C ALA A 62 -7.77 -16.01 22.49
N LYS A 63 -6.82 -16.42 21.64
CA LYS A 63 -6.16 -17.73 21.71
C LYS A 63 -5.25 -17.87 22.94
N THR A 64 -4.55 -16.81 23.32
CA THR A 64 -3.66 -16.79 24.50
C THR A 64 -4.42 -16.75 25.83
N ARG A 65 -5.67 -16.24 25.85
CA ARG A 65 -6.49 -16.20 27.07
C ARG A 65 -7.08 -17.55 27.50
N GLY A 66 -6.90 -18.61 26.70
CA GLY A 66 -7.47 -19.92 26.98
C GLY A 66 -8.97 -19.93 26.75
N LYS A 67 -9.47 -21.01 26.15
CA LYS A 67 -10.91 -21.34 26.23
C LYS A 67 -11.26 -21.48 27.71
N GLN A 68 -12.07 -20.56 28.23
CA GLN A 68 -13.08 -20.97 29.19
C GLN A 68 -14.26 -21.54 28.41
#